data_AF-A0A7S2YRQ5-F1
#
_entry.id   AF-A0A7S2YRQ5-F1
#
_cell.length_a   1.000
_cell.length_b   1.000
_cell.length_c   1.000
_cell.angle_alpha   90.00
_cell.angle_beta   90.00
_cell.angle_gamma   90.00
#
_symmetry.space_group_name_H-M   'P 1'
#
loop_
_entity.id
_entity.type
_entity.pdbx_description
1 polymer ?
#
loop_
_entity_poly.entity_id
_entity_poly.type
_entity_poly.pdbx_seq_one_letter_code
_entity_poly.pdbx_strand_id
1 'polypeptide(L)'
;VQLMRTKISRMDPDVQYVLQVASCTRPTFDIDTLVELMHPKLANQTNRDSKRNSKEIQGDRQTKKHRIKALLDIAVSEGLLVQSSPNSETYSFAHDRIEEAALSLITKNMEENKRTLF
;
A
#
# COMPACT_ATOMS: atom_id res chain seq x y z
N VAL A 1 17.94 -3.12 10.24
CA VAL A 1 16.81 -3.61 9.43
C VAL A 1 16.06 -4.79 10.08
N GLN A 2 16.74 -5.82 10.62
CA GLN A 2 16.08 -7.02 11.22
C GLN A 2 14.94 -6.72 12.21
N LEU A 3 15.12 -5.79 13.15
CA LEU A 3 14.09 -5.43 14.13
C LEU A 3 12.83 -4.84 13.47
N MET A 4 13.00 -3.94 12.49
CA MET A 4 11.89 -3.35 11.73
C MET A 4 11.18 -4.41 10.89
N ARG A 5 11.94 -5.32 10.29
CA ARG A 5 11.40 -6.45 9.54
C ARG A 5 10.52 -7.34 10.42
N THR A 6 10.99 -7.67 11.62
CA THR A 6 10.20 -8.44 12.60
C THR A 6 8.96 -7.66 13.04
N LYS A 7 9.09 -6.36 13.29
CA LYS A 7 7.95 -5.50 13.64
C LYS A 7 6.89 -5.53 12.55
N ILE A 8 7.26 -5.25 11.30
CA ILE A 8 6.35 -5.27 10.14
C ILE A 8 5.74 -6.67 9.98
N SER A 9 6.53 -7.75 10.05
CA SER A 9 6.01 -9.13 9.89
C SER A 9 4.98 -9.57 10.93
N ARG A 10 4.89 -8.87 12.06
CA ARG A 10 3.90 -9.15 13.13
C ARG A 10 2.65 -8.29 13.01
N MET A 11 2.63 -7.32 12.10
CA MET A 11 1.46 -6.48 11.85
C MET A 11 0.39 -7.25 11.08
N ASP A 12 -0.79 -6.66 10.95
CA ASP A 12 -1.83 -7.19 10.10
C ASP A 12 -1.33 -7.37 8.65
N PRO A 13 -1.65 -8.51 7.98
CA PRO A 13 -1.20 -8.77 6.61
C PRO A 13 -1.55 -7.68 5.61
N ASP A 14 -2.69 -6.99 5.76
CA ASP A 14 -3.07 -5.89 4.88
C ASP A 14 -2.17 -4.68 5.08
N VAL A 15 -1.78 -4.39 6.33
CA VAL A 15 -0.82 -3.31 6.63
C VAL A 15 0.57 -3.65 6.09
N GLN A 16 1.00 -4.90 6.24
CA GLN A 16 2.26 -5.38 5.65
C GLN A 16 2.27 -5.19 4.14
N TYR A 17 1.19 -5.59 3.48
CA TYR A 17 1.05 -5.50 2.04
C TYR A 17 1.06 -4.04 1.56
N VAL A 18 0.36 -3.14 2.24
CA VAL A 18 0.39 -1.69 1.93
C VAL A 18 1.80 -1.13 2.09
N LEU A 19 2.53 -1.47 3.15
CA LEU A 19 3.91 -1.02 3.37
C LEU A 19 4.87 -1.56 2.30
N GLN A 20 4.68 -2.81 1.88
CA GLN A 20 5.45 -3.41 0.79
C GLN A 20 5.20 -2.68 -0.53
N VAL A 21 3.94 -2.43 -0.89
CA VAL A 21 3.59 -1.68 -2.11
C VAL A 21 4.17 -0.27 -2.03
N ALA A 22 4.02 0.41 -0.90
CA ALA A 22 4.59 1.73 -0.66
C ALA A 22 6.13 1.76 -0.83
N SER A 23 6.84 0.73 -0.36
CA SER A 23 8.30 0.62 -0.52
C SER A 23 8.77 0.44 -1.97
N CYS A 24 7.85 0.11 -2.89
CA CYS A 24 8.13 0.06 -4.32
C CYS A 24 7.81 1.38 -5.05
N THR A 25 7.38 2.41 -4.32
CA THR A 25 7.04 3.71 -4.88
C THR A 25 8.15 4.74 -4.67
N ARG A 26 7.81 6.03 -4.78
CA ARG A 26 8.72 7.12 -4.50
C ARG A 26 8.87 7.29 -2.97
N PRO A 27 9.91 8.00 -2.50
CA PRO A 27 10.12 8.27 -1.06
C PRO A 27 8.92 8.95 -0.37
N THR A 28 8.12 9.68 -1.15
CA THR A 28 6.82 10.22 -0.78
C THR A 28 5.76 9.66 -1.72
N PHE A 29 4.62 9.26 -1.17
CA PHE A 29 3.53 8.64 -1.92
C PHE A 29 2.17 9.09 -1.38
N ASP A 30 1.17 9.07 -2.25
CA ASP A 30 -0.21 9.39 -1.90
C ASP A 30 -1.11 8.15 -1.94
N ILE A 31 -2.28 8.28 -1.31
CA ILE A 31 -3.28 7.20 -1.24
C ILE A 31 -3.73 6.79 -2.64
N ASP A 32 -3.88 7.73 -3.58
CA ASP A 32 -4.30 7.45 -4.95
C ASP A 32 -3.32 6.50 -5.66
N THR A 33 -2.03 6.77 -5.54
CA THR A 33 -0.96 5.94 -6.09
C THR A 33 -1.02 4.52 -5.54
N LEU A 34 -1.26 4.36 -4.23
CA LEU A 34 -1.39 3.04 -3.62
C LEU A 34 -2.65 2.30 -4.09
N VAL A 35 -3.79 2.99 -4.24
CA VAL A 35 -5.02 2.41 -4.80
C VAL A 35 -4.75 1.87 -6.20
N GLU A 36 -4.04 2.62 -7.04
CA GLU A 36 -3.73 2.22 -8.41
C GLU A 36 -2.80 1.00 -8.47
N LEU A 37 -1.76 0.97 -7.64
CA LEU A 37 -0.80 -0.14 -7.61
C LEU A 37 -1.40 -1.43 -7.04
N MET A 38 -2.27 -1.33 -6.05
CA MET A 38 -2.95 -2.50 -5.47
C MET A 38 -4.09 -3.03 -6.37
N HIS A 39 -4.60 -2.20 -7.29
CA HIS A 39 -5.70 -2.56 -8.18
C HIS A 39 -5.48 -2.06 -9.62
N PRO A 40 -4.56 -2.69 -10.39
CA PRO A 40 -4.25 -2.26 -11.76
C PRO A 40 -5.42 -2.38 -12.76
N LYS A 41 -6.55 -3.00 -12.37
CA LYS A 41 -7.72 -3.21 -13.23
C LYS A 41 -8.53 -1.94 -13.54
N LEU A 42 -8.27 -0.80 -12.91
CA LEU A 42 -8.97 0.47 -13.17
C LEU A 42 -8.40 1.26 -14.38
N ALA A 43 -7.18 0.96 -14.83
CA ALA A 43 -6.51 1.76 -15.87
C ALA A 43 -6.95 1.45 -17.31
N ASN A 44 -7.70 0.38 -17.56
CA ASN A 44 -7.96 -0.11 -18.93
C ASN A 44 -9.39 0.12 -19.44
N GLN A 45 -10.20 0.96 -18.78
CA GLN A 45 -11.56 1.30 -19.27
C GLN A 45 -11.62 2.71 -19.87
N THR A 46 -10.75 3.01 -20.84
CA THR A 46 -11.01 4.08 -21.80
C THR A 46 -11.70 3.50 -23.03
N ASN A 47 -12.99 3.82 -23.17
CA ASN A 47 -13.83 3.67 -24.36
C ASN A 47 -14.21 2.25 -24.80
N ARG A 48 -15.44 1.84 -24.49
CA ARG A 48 -16.56 1.86 -25.46
C ARG A 48 -17.87 1.41 -24.79
N ASP A 49 -18.86 2.27 -24.92
CA ASP A 49 -20.30 2.01 -24.84
C ASP A 49 -20.97 1.74 -23.49
N SER A 50 -22.13 2.39 -23.38
CA SER A 50 -23.28 2.07 -22.51
C SER A 50 -23.30 2.64 -21.10
N LYS A 51 -23.76 3.89 -21.03
CA LYS A 51 -24.93 4.33 -20.25
C LYS A 51 -25.61 3.21 -19.44
N ARG A 52 -25.13 2.92 -18.22
CA ARG A 52 -25.88 2.37 -17.07
C ARG A 52 -25.01 2.48 -15.79
N ASN A 53 -25.56 3.13 -14.77
CA ASN A 53 -25.10 3.20 -13.37
C ASN A 53 -23.85 4.04 -13.02
N SER A 54 -23.96 5.36 -13.17
CA SER A 54 -22.99 6.37 -12.69
C SER A 54 -22.87 6.51 -11.16
N LYS A 55 -23.43 5.60 -10.34
CA LYS A 55 -23.38 5.68 -8.86
C LYS A 55 -22.56 4.57 -8.18
N GLU A 56 -22.28 3.45 -8.85
CA GLU A 56 -21.59 2.31 -8.22
C GLU A 56 -20.06 2.37 -8.36
N ILE A 57 -19.54 3.04 -9.40
CA ILE A 57 -18.10 3.09 -9.68
C ILE A 57 -17.36 4.07 -8.74
N GLN A 58 -18.01 5.15 -8.31
CA GLN A 58 -17.42 6.10 -7.35
C GLN A 58 -17.37 5.54 -5.91
N GLY A 59 -18.36 4.72 -5.51
CA GLY A 59 -18.41 4.14 -4.16
C GLY A 59 -17.26 3.17 -3.89
N ASP A 60 -16.85 2.40 -4.89
CA ASP A 60 -15.78 1.40 -4.75
C ASP A 60 -14.39 2.05 -4.54
N ARG A 61 -14.05 3.08 -5.34
CA ARG A 61 -12.76 3.79 -5.19
C ARG A 61 -12.68 4.55 -3.86
N GLN A 62 -13.76 5.21 -3.44
CA GLN A 62 -13.82 5.93 -2.17
C GLN A 62 -13.64 4.98 -0.98
N THR A 63 -14.32 3.82 -1.01
CA THR A 63 -14.23 2.81 0.03
C THR A 63 -12.82 2.23 0.12
N LYS A 64 -12.17 1.99 -1.02
CA LYS A 64 -10.77 1.54 -1.09
C LYS A 64 -9.80 2.57 -0.52
N LYS A 65 -9.94 3.85 -0.90
CA LYS A 65 -9.16 4.94 -0.30
C LYS A 65 -9.28 4.96 1.22
N HIS A 66 -10.51 4.87 1.73
CA HIS A 66 -10.75 4.87 3.17
C HIS A 66 -10.10 3.66 3.86
N ARG A 67 -10.15 2.48 3.24
CA ARG A 67 -9.49 1.28 3.78
C ARG A 67 -7.97 1.42 3.79
N ILE A 68 -7.36 1.88 2.69
CA ILE A 68 -5.91 2.12 2.62
C ILE A 68 -5.50 3.18 3.64
N LYS A 69 -6.28 4.27 3.76
CA LYS A 69 -6.03 5.30 4.77
C LYS A 69 -6.02 4.72 6.17
N ALA A 70 -7.00 3.88 6.53
CA ALA A 70 -7.03 3.25 7.85
C ALA A 70 -5.80 2.36 8.11
N LEU A 71 -5.30 1.65 7.08
CA LEU A 71 -4.08 0.85 7.19
C LEU A 71 -2.82 1.73 7.34
N LEU A 72 -2.75 2.86 6.63
CA LEU A 72 -1.67 3.84 6.78
C LEU A 72 -1.71 4.53 8.14
N ASP A 73 -2.89 4.86 8.67
CA ASP A 73 -3.05 5.46 9.98
C ASP A 73 -2.53 4.53 11.09
N ILE A 74 -2.67 3.20 10.94
CA ILE A 74 -2.03 2.20 11.83
C ILE A 74 -0.50 2.26 11.69
N ALA A 75 0.03 2.37 10.48
CA ALA A 75 1.47 2.48 10.29
C ALA A 75 2.03 3.82 10.83
N VAL A 76 1.26 4.91 10.77
CA VAL A 76 1.61 6.21 11.38
C VAL A 76 1.60 6.10 12.90
N SER A 77 0.57 5.52 13.52
CA SER A 77 0.49 5.36 14.98
C SER A 77 1.61 4.48 15.53
N GLU A 78 2.08 3.51 14.74
CA GLU A 78 3.23 2.66 15.03
C GLU A 78 4.60 3.32 14.77
N GLY A 79 4.60 4.58 14.31
CA GLY A 79 5.81 5.35 14.01
C GLY A 79 6.59 4.85 12.79
N LEU A 80 5.93 4.12 11.88
CA LEU A 80 6.54 3.58 10.66
C LEU A 80 6.47 4.57 9.50
N LEU A 81 5.39 5.35 9.45
CA LEU A 81 5.15 6.36 8.44
C LEU A 81 5.02 7.74 9.09
N VAL A 82 5.33 8.76 8.30
CA VAL A 82 5.09 10.17 8.62
C VAL A 82 4.13 10.72 7.60
N GLN A 83 3.07 11.36 8.08
CA GLN A 83 2.16 12.12 7.23
C GLN A 83 2.75 13.51 7.00
N SER A 84 2.78 13.98 5.74
CA SER A 84 3.41 15.26 5.40
C SER A 84 2.69 16.46 6.03
N SER A 85 1.37 16.36 6.20
CA SER A 85 0.58 17.33 6.97
C SER A 85 -0.72 16.68 7.46
N PRO A 86 -1.38 17.24 8.51
CA PRO A 86 -2.54 16.60 9.16
C PRO A 86 -3.73 16.30 8.23
N ASN A 87 -3.84 17.05 7.12
CA ASN A 87 -4.91 16.90 6.13
C ASN A 87 -4.39 16.46 4.75
N SER A 88 -3.12 16.09 4.65
CA SER A 88 -2.54 15.62 3.40
C SER A 88 -2.76 14.11 3.27
N GLU A 89 -3.09 13.66 2.07
CA GLU A 89 -3.11 12.25 1.71
C GLU A 89 -1.71 11.73 1.33
N THR A 90 -0.65 12.46 1.67
CA THR A 90 0.74 12.16 1.33
C THR A 90 1.52 11.68 2.55
N TYR A 91 2.20 10.56 2.37
CA TYR A 91 2.94 9.85 3.41
C TYR A 91 4.37 9.58 2.93
N SER A 92 5.26 9.39 3.88
CA SER A 92 6.62 8.91 3.67
C SER A 92 7.02 7.94 4.76
N PHE A 93 8.03 7.11 4.51
CA PHE A 93 8.62 6.31 5.58
C PHE A 93 9.27 7.22 6.61
N ALA A 94 9.12 6.87 7.89
CA ALA A 94 9.76 7.62 8.98
C ALA A 94 11.29 7.49 8.94
N HIS A 95 11.79 6.42 8.31
CA HIS A 95 13.21 6.15 8.13
C HIS A 95 13.43 5.14 7.00
N ASP A 96 14.50 5.31 6.22
CA ASP A 96 14.97 4.39 5.18
C ASP A 96 15.04 2.93 5.64
N ARG A 97 15.39 2.67 6.92
CA ARG A 97 15.45 1.31 7.47
C ARG A 97 14.10 0.61 7.53
N ILE A 98 13.00 1.36 7.56
CA ILE A 98 11.63 0.84 7.55
C ILE A 98 11.24 0.50 6.10
N GLU A 99 11.60 1.37 5.15
CA GLU A 99 11.45 1.13 3.72
C GLU A 99 12.24 -0.12 3.28
N GLU A 100 13.52 -0.20 3.63
CA GLU A 100 14.37 -1.38 3.38
C GLU A 100 13.79 -2.65 4.01
N ALA A 101 13.22 -2.54 5.23
CA ALA A 101 12.61 -3.67 5.90
C ALA A 101 11.36 -4.16 5.16
N ALA A 102 10.49 -3.25 4.74
CA ALA A 102 9.30 -3.57 3.94
C ALA A 102 9.71 -4.21 2.60
N LEU A 103 10.66 -3.62 1.89
CA LEU A 103 11.17 -4.13 0.62
C LEU A 103 11.77 -5.54 0.78
N SER A 104 12.54 -5.77 1.84
CA SER A 104 13.15 -7.09 2.12
C SER A 104 12.13 -8.21 2.38
N LEU A 105 10.92 -7.87 2.80
CA LEU A 105 9.84 -8.84 2.98
C LEU A 105 9.26 -9.29 1.63
N ILE A 106 9.25 -8.42 0.62
CA ILE A 106 8.84 -8.76 -0.74
C ILE A 106 9.78 -9.81 -1.33
N THR A 107 11.10 -9.57 -1.25
CA THR A 107 12.12 -10.50 -1.75
C THR A 107 12.00 -11.86 -1.07
N LYS A 108 11.77 -11.88 0.25
CA LYS A 108 11.58 -13.13 1.00
C LYS A 108 10.35 -13.90 0.54
N ASN A 109 9.23 -13.20 0.36
CA ASN A 109 7.99 -13.82 -0.12
C ASN A 109 8.16 -14.39 -1.54
N MET A 110 8.92 -13.71 -2.41
CA MET A 110 9.25 -14.21 -3.74
C MET A 110 10.18 -15.43 -3.71
N GLU A 111 11.17 -15.47 -2.80
CA GLU A 111 12.06 -16.62 -2.63
C GLU A 111 11.37 -17.84 -2.01
N GLU A 112 10.48 -17.63 -1.04
CA GLU A 112 9.69 -18.70 -0.43
C GLU A 112 8.71 -19.32 -1.44
N ASN A 113 8.04 -18.50 -2.26
CA ASN A 113 7.13 -19.02 -3.30
C ASN A 113 7.85 -19.89 -4.34
N LYS A 114 9.14 -19.63 -4.63
CA LYS A 114 9.96 -20.46 -5.53
C LYS A 114 10.33 -21.81 -4.91
N ARG A 115 10.39 -21.93 -3.58
CA ARG A 115 10.76 -23.18 -2.89
C ARG A 115 9.59 -24.13 -2.66
N THR A 116 8.35 -23.63 -2.66
CA THR A 116 7.13 -24.45 -2.58
C THR A 116 6.68 -25.06 -3.90
N LEU A 117 7.37 -24.77 -5.01
CA LEU A 117 7.05 -25.28 -6.34
C LEU A 117 8.00 -26.41 -6.82
N PHE A 118 8.81 -26.98 -5.91
CA PHE A 118 9.69 -28.12 -6.19
C PHE A 118 9.53 -29.20 -5.14
#